data_AF-A3J7B1-F1
#
_entry.id   AF-A3J7B1-F1
#
_cell.length_a   1.000
_cell.length_b   1.000
_cell.length_c   1.000
_cell.angle_alpha   90.00
_cell.angle_beta   90.00
_cell.angle_gamma   90.00
#
_symmetry.space_group_name_H-M   'P 1'
#
loop_
_entity.id
_entity.type
_entity.pdbx_description
1 polymer ?
#
loop_
_entity_poly.entity_id
_entity_poly.type
_entity_poly.pdbx_seq_one_letter_code
_entity_poly.pdbx_strand_id
1 'polypeptide(L)'
;MKNYKPIPLEKGNYYHIYNRGNNGIDVFFDSESYYHFLRLFDRYISPIAETYAWCLLKNHFHILVYIKLDNEIDYSKLEYSTVEKPKVLDPSKQFGHLFNAYTQAINKKFNRTGALFEKPFERKQITSERYLQNVIYYIHNNPVQHGFVQQMSLYP
;
A
#
# COMPACT_ATOMS: atom_id res chain seq x y z
N MET A 1 4.80 -7.31 24.96
CA MET A 1 4.64 -7.05 23.50
C MET A 1 4.58 -8.39 22.79
N LYS A 2 3.50 -8.69 22.05
CA LYS A 2 3.46 -9.91 21.21
C LYS A 2 4.46 -9.72 20.08
N ASN A 3 5.40 -10.66 19.93
CA ASN A 3 6.31 -10.74 18.79
C ASN A 3 5.53 -11.09 17.52
N TYR A 4 4.79 -10.12 16.98
CA TYR A 4 4.09 -10.28 15.72
C TYR A 4 5.08 -10.03 14.58
N LYS A 5 5.50 -11.10 13.92
CA LYS A 5 6.14 -11.01 12.61
C LYS A 5 5.04 -11.12 11.55
N PRO A 6 4.87 -10.11 10.69
CA PRO A 6 3.92 -10.23 9.60
C PRO A 6 4.40 -11.31 8.64
N ILE A 7 3.46 -12.04 8.03
CA ILE A 7 3.77 -13.07 7.04
C ILE A 7 4.63 -12.49 5.91
N PRO A 8 5.57 -13.24 5.33
CA PRO A 8 6.29 -12.79 4.13
C PRO A 8 5.31 -12.51 2.98
N LEU A 9 5.65 -11.54 2.13
CA LEU A 9 4.99 -11.36 0.84
C LEU A 9 5.70 -12.25 -0.17
N GLU A 10 5.01 -13.29 -0.60
CA GLU A 10 5.51 -14.26 -1.56
C GLU A 10 5.02 -13.91 -2.97
N LYS A 11 5.88 -14.12 -3.96
CA LYS A 11 5.52 -13.95 -5.37
C LYS A 11 4.50 -15.00 -5.79
N GLY A 12 3.69 -14.69 -6.79
CA GLY A 12 2.60 -15.57 -7.26
C GLY A 12 1.37 -15.59 -6.36
N ASN A 13 1.28 -14.70 -5.37
CA ASN A 13 0.20 -14.68 -4.40
C ASN A 13 -0.52 -13.33 -4.32
N TYR A 14 -1.78 -13.40 -3.91
CA TYR A 14 -2.66 -12.25 -3.71
C TYR A 14 -2.64 -11.82 -2.24
N TYR A 15 -2.62 -10.51 -2.00
CA TYR A 15 -2.62 -9.95 -0.66
C TYR A 15 -3.51 -8.72 -0.55
N HIS A 16 -4.30 -8.69 0.53
CA HIS A 16 -4.87 -7.46 1.04
C HIS A 16 -3.85 -6.76 1.92
N ILE A 17 -3.33 -5.63 1.46
CA ILE A 17 -2.38 -4.77 2.16
C ILE A 17 -3.13 -3.57 2.73
N TYR A 18 -2.88 -3.24 3.98
CA TYR A 18 -3.47 -2.05 4.60
C TYR A 18 -2.57 -1.49 5.68
N ASN A 19 -2.67 -0.18 5.89
CA ASN A 19 -2.02 0.50 6.99
C ASN A 19 -2.80 1.76 7.36
N ARG A 20 -2.56 2.27 8.57
CA ARG A 20 -3.15 3.49 9.08
C ARG A 20 -2.09 4.43 9.63
N GLY A 21 -2.49 5.68 9.84
CA GLY A 21 -1.66 6.67 10.49
C GLY A 21 -1.33 6.25 11.92
N ASN A 22 -0.10 6.50 12.34
CA ASN A 22 0.36 6.21 13.69
C ASN A 22 -0.48 6.99 14.71
N ASN A 23 -1.04 6.31 15.71
CA ASN A 23 -2.04 6.87 16.64
C ASN A 23 -3.32 7.39 15.96
N GLY A 24 -3.69 6.84 14.79
CA GLY A 24 -4.91 7.21 14.07
C GLY A 24 -4.87 8.58 13.40
N ILE A 25 -3.69 9.21 13.30
CA ILE A 25 -3.50 10.48 12.59
C ILE A 25 -3.85 10.36 11.11
N ASP A 26 -4.10 11.51 10.49
CA ASP A 26 -4.25 11.58 9.04
C ASP A 26 -2.95 11.15 8.33
N VAL A 27 -3.12 10.36 7.27
CA VAL A 27 -2.09 9.96 6.31
C VAL A 27 -2.09 10.89 5.12
N PHE A 28 -3.28 11.32 4.69
CA PHE A 28 -3.49 12.21 3.55
C PHE A 28 -4.08 13.53 4.03
N PHE A 29 -3.24 14.56 4.04
CA PHE A 29 -3.55 15.86 4.62
C PHE A 29 -4.24 16.80 3.63
N ASP A 30 -3.98 16.61 2.34
CA ASP A 30 -4.59 17.33 1.23
C ASP A 30 -4.65 16.46 -0.03
N SER A 31 -5.30 16.95 -1.09
CA SER A 31 -5.44 16.24 -2.37
C SER A 31 -4.09 15.83 -2.96
N GLU A 32 -3.08 16.70 -2.87
CA GLU A 32 -1.74 16.40 -3.37
C GLU A 32 -1.07 15.26 -2.61
N SER A 33 -1.38 15.08 -1.33
CA SER A 33 -0.91 13.93 -0.54
C SER A 33 -1.42 12.60 -1.13
N TYR A 34 -2.68 12.54 -1.59
CA TYR A 34 -3.22 11.35 -2.27
C TYR A 34 -2.49 11.08 -3.59
N TYR A 35 -2.37 12.10 -4.46
CA TYR A 35 -1.69 11.94 -5.74
C TYR A 35 -0.21 11.58 -5.58
N HIS A 36 0.46 12.16 -4.58
CA HIS A 36 1.85 11.82 -4.30
C HIS A 36 2.01 10.36 -3.88
N PHE A 37 1.12 9.86 -3.01
CA PHE A 37 1.11 8.45 -2.64
C PHE A 37 0.94 7.55 -3.87
N LEU A 38 -0.01 7.86 -4.75
CA LEU A 38 -0.24 7.10 -5.99
C LEU A 38 0.96 7.12 -6.94
N ARG A 39 1.66 8.26 -7.07
CA ARG A 39 2.91 8.32 -7.88
C ARG A 39 4.02 7.46 -7.28
N LEU A 40 4.16 7.43 -5.95
CA LEU A 40 5.12 6.54 -5.30
C LEU A 40 4.69 5.07 -5.40
N PHE A 41 3.39 4.80 -5.33
CA PHE A 41 2.84 3.47 -5.58
C PHE A 41 3.17 3.00 -7.00
N ASP A 42 2.98 3.86 -7.99
CA ASP A 42 3.32 3.53 -9.36
C ASP A 42 4.82 3.28 -9.56
N ARG A 43 5.67 4.09 -8.92
CA ARG A 43 7.13 3.90 -8.96
C ARG A 43 7.60 2.60 -8.32
N TYR A 44 7.09 2.27 -7.12
CA TYR A 44 7.66 1.18 -6.30
C TYR A 44 6.90 -0.14 -6.40
N ILE A 45 5.59 -0.10 -6.69
CA ILE A 45 4.70 -1.27 -6.57
C ILE A 45 4.20 -1.75 -7.93
N SER A 46 3.74 -0.89 -8.84
CA SER A 46 3.28 -1.30 -10.18
C SER A 46 4.28 -2.19 -10.95
N PRO A 47 5.61 -1.99 -10.85
CA PRO A 47 6.56 -2.87 -11.53
C PRO A 47 6.60 -4.30 -10.97
N ILE A 48 6.21 -4.49 -9.70
CA ILE A 48 6.37 -5.76 -8.97
C ILE A 48 5.05 -6.41 -8.60
N ALA A 49 3.93 -5.74 -8.83
CA ALA A 49 2.61 -6.20 -8.44
C ALA A 49 1.54 -5.70 -9.41
N GLU A 50 0.50 -6.51 -9.60
CA GLU A 50 -0.74 -6.09 -10.26
C GLU A 50 -1.75 -5.65 -9.21
N THR A 51 -2.46 -4.54 -9.45
CA THR A 51 -3.44 -3.98 -8.50
C THR A 51 -4.85 -4.28 -8.95
N TYR A 52 -5.67 -4.85 -8.06
CA TYR A 52 -7.03 -5.29 -8.37
C TYR A 52 -8.10 -4.37 -7.77
N ALA A 53 -7.84 -3.80 -6.59
CA ALA A 53 -8.75 -2.87 -5.93
C ALA A 53 -7.95 -2.01 -4.94
N TRP A 54 -8.39 -0.78 -4.73
CA TRP A 54 -7.82 0.09 -3.70
C TRP A 54 -8.84 1.11 -3.19
N CYS A 55 -8.60 1.60 -1.98
CA CYS A 55 -9.33 2.69 -1.35
C CYS A 55 -8.37 3.47 -0.45
N LEU A 56 -8.25 4.78 -0.66
CA LEU A 56 -7.46 5.68 0.19
C LEU A 56 -8.40 6.52 1.03
N LEU A 57 -8.27 6.45 2.35
CA LEU A 57 -9.07 7.23 3.29
C LEU A 57 -8.14 8.11 4.11
N LYS A 58 -8.67 9.21 4.65
CA LYS A 58 -7.86 10.27 5.26
C LYS A 58 -6.78 9.77 6.22
N ASN A 59 -7.07 8.77 7.05
CA ASN A 59 -6.15 8.21 8.04
C ASN A 59 -5.69 6.77 7.76
N HIS A 60 -6.12 6.11 6.67
CA HIS A 60 -5.72 4.74 6.36
C HIS A 60 -5.98 4.36 4.91
N PHE A 61 -5.44 3.24 4.45
CA PHE A 61 -5.69 2.75 3.10
C PHE A 61 -5.86 1.24 3.08
N HIS A 62 -6.52 0.75 2.03
CA HIS A 62 -6.62 -0.66 1.70
C HIS A 62 -6.30 -0.87 0.22
N ILE A 63 -5.46 -1.87 -0.09
CA ILE A 63 -5.04 -2.19 -1.46
C ILE A 63 -5.01 -3.71 -1.59
N LEU A 64 -5.59 -4.23 -2.66
CA LEU A 64 -5.51 -5.62 -3.06
C LEU A 64 -4.54 -5.74 -4.24
N VAL A 65 -3.49 -6.53 -4.04
CA VAL A 65 -2.44 -6.75 -5.04
C VAL A 65 -2.18 -8.23 -5.28
N TYR A 66 -1.77 -8.59 -6.48
CA TYR A 66 -1.06 -9.81 -6.80
C TYR A 66 0.44 -9.49 -6.92
N ILE A 67 1.29 -10.19 -6.17
CA ILE A 67 2.74 -10.02 -6.27
C ILE A 67 3.25 -10.84 -7.46
N LYS A 68 3.87 -10.18 -8.42
CA LYS A 68 4.37 -10.80 -9.66
C LYS A 68 5.46 -11.83 -9.39
N LEU A 69 5.43 -12.91 -10.15
CA LEU A 69 6.55 -13.84 -10.30
C LEU A 69 7.74 -13.15 -10.98
N ASP A 70 8.92 -13.73 -10.83
CA ASP A 70 10.15 -13.17 -11.39
C ASP A 70 10.13 -13.02 -12.92
N ASN A 71 9.47 -13.95 -13.62
CA ASN A 71 9.30 -13.92 -15.06
C ASN A 71 8.22 -12.93 -15.53
N GLU A 72 7.42 -12.37 -14.62
CA GLU A 72 6.38 -11.37 -14.91
C GLU A 72 6.90 -9.93 -14.68
N ILE A 73 8.08 -9.78 -14.08
CA ILE A 73 8.67 -8.48 -13.75
C ILE A 73 9.61 -8.01 -14.87
N ASP A 74 9.33 -6.85 -15.43
CA ASP A 74 10.23 -6.15 -16.33
C ASP A 74 11.27 -5.34 -15.51
N TYR A 75 12.40 -5.98 -15.25
CA TYR A 75 13.50 -5.41 -14.46
C TYR A 75 14.15 -4.16 -15.07
N SER A 76 13.89 -3.86 -16.34
CA SER A 76 14.40 -2.65 -17.01
C SER A 76 13.65 -1.40 -16.59
N LYS A 77 12.39 -1.55 -16.17
CA LYS A 77 11.51 -0.47 -15.72
C LYS A 77 11.65 -0.13 -14.24
N LEU A 78 12.44 -0.89 -13.49
CA LEU A 78 12.68 -0.63 -12.08
C LEU A 78 13.64 0.55 -11.90
N GLU A 79 13.16 1.61 -11.26
CA GLU A 79 13.98 2.72 -10.83
C GLU A 79 14.62 2.40 -9.46
N TYR A 80 15.94 2.39 -9.42
CA TYR A 80 16.69 2.21 -8.17
C TYR A 80 17.31 3.53 -7.75
N SER A 81 17.17 3.89 -6.47
CA SER A 81 17.86 5.06 -5.91
C SER A 81 19.36 4.83 -5.73
N THR A 82 19.82 3.59 -5.81
CA THR A 82 21.22 3.17 -5.66
C THR A 82 21.86 2.93 -7.01
N VAL A 83 23.18 3.15 -7.10
CA VAL A 83 23.98 2.90 -8.31
C VAL A 83 23.96 1.42 -8.70
N GLU A 84 23.82 0.52 -7.73
CA GLU A 84 23.72 -0.91 -7.95
C GLU A 84 22.27 -1.40 -7.94
N LYS A 85 21.94 -2.27 -8.89
CA LYS A 85 20.67 -3.02 -8.90
C LYS A 85 20.68 -4.04 -7.75
N PRO A 86 19.62 -4.14 -6.94
CA PRO A 86 19.52 -5.14 -5.89
C PRO A 86 19.55 -6.54 -6.48
N LYS A 87 20.34 -7.43 -5.87
CA LYS A 87 20.47 -8.84 -6.28
C LYS A 87 19.15 -9.62 -6.18
N VAL A 88 18.25 -9.20 -5.28
CA VAL A 88 16.93 -9.82 -5.07
C VAL A 88 15.89 -8.73 -4.85
N LEU A 89 14.80 -8.81 -5.60
CA LEU A 89 13.65 -7.93 -5.43
C LEU A 89 12.72 -8.48 -4.35
N ASP A 90 12.66 -7.78 -3.22
CA ASP A 90 11.82 -8.13 -2.06
C ASP A 90 10.58 -7.22 -2.02
N PRO A 91 9.35 -7.77 -2.14
CA PRO A 91 8.13 -6.96 -2.15
C PRO A 91 7.91 -6.18 -0.84
N SER A 92 8.25 -6.75 0.32
CA SER A 92 8.10 -6.05 1.60
C SER A 92 9.01 -4.84 1.69
N LYS A 93 10.22 -4.91 1.13
CA LYS A 93 11.14 -3.77 1.01
C LYS A 93 10.60 -2.71 0.05
N GLN A 94 9.98 -3.09 -1.07
CA GLN A 94 9.37 -2.12 -2.00
C GLN A 94 8.25 -1.31 -1.33
N PHE A 95 7.33 -1.96 -0.60
CA PHE A 95 6.36 -1.25 0.24
C PHE A 95 7.04 -0.37 1.30
N GLY A 96 8.12 -0.85 1.91
CA GLY A 96 8.93 -0.06 2.83
C GLY A 96 9.51 1.21 2.20
N HIS A 97 10.04 1.12 0.97
CA HIS A 97 10.56 2.27 0.22
C HIS A 97 9.47 3.30 -0.05
N LEU A 98 8.29 2.85 -0.51
CA LEU A 98 7.12 3.71 -0.69
C LEU A 98 6.76 4.44 0.60
N PHE A 99 6.52 3.72 1.70
CA PHE A 99 6.07 4.33 2.96
C PHE A 99 7.09 5.29 3.53
N ASN A 100 8.38 4.98 3.41
CA ASN A 100 9.46 5.85 3.87
C ASN A 100 9.57 7.12 3.02
N ALA A 101 9.51 7.00 1.69
CA ALA A 101 9.54 8.15 0.78
C ALA A 101 8.34 9.07 1.02
N TYR A 102 7.15 8.50 1.15
CA TYR A 102 5.92 9.25 1.43
C TYR A 102 5.98 9.95 2.79
N THR A 103 6.41 9.24 3.85
CA THR A 103 6.56 9.83 5.19
C THR A 103 7.51 11.02 5.18
N GLN A 104 8.64 10.92 4.48
CA GLN A 104 9.60 12.02 4.36
C GLN A 104 8.99 13.23 3.64
N ALA A 105 8.27 13.02 2.55
CA ALA A 105 7.61 14.10 1.81
C ALA A 105 6.54 14.81 2.64
N ILE A 106 5.69 14.05 3.35
CA ILE A 106 4.67 14.60 4.26
C ILE A 106 5.32 15.35 5.42
N ASN A 107 6.34 14.77 6.04
CA ASN A 107 7.05 15.41 7.15
C ASN A 107 7.66 16.75 6.72
N LYS A 108 8.30 16.79 5.55
CA LYS A 108 8.84 18.02 4.98
C LYS A 108 7.75 19.06 4.67
N LYS A 109 6.67 18.64 4.00
CA LYS A 109 5.60 19.54 3.54
C LYS A 109 4.82 20.16 4.70
N PHE A 110 4.56 19.40 5.76
CA PHE A 110 3.71 19.81 6.88
C PHE A 110 4.50 20.12 8.16
N ASN A 111 5.83 20.28 8.06
CA ASN A 111 6.72 20.53 9.20
C ASN A 111 6.51 19.53 10.36
N ARG A 112 6.34 18.25 10.02
CA ARG A 112 6.17 17.15 10.97
C ARG A 112 7.48 16.36 11.11
N THR A 113 7.57 15.59 12.19
CA THR A 113 8.65 14.63 12.43
C THR A 113 8.08 13.29 12.90
N GLY A 114 8.91 12.26 12.90
CA GLY A 114 8.54 10.92 13.37
C GLY A 114 7.81 10.06 12.33
N ALA A 115 7.23 8.96 12.80
CA ALA A 115 6.57 7.97 11.95
C ALA A 115 5.16 8.44 11.56
N LEU A 116 4.84 8.33 10.26
CA LEU A 116 3.49 8.60 9.75
C LEU A 116 2.60 7.36 9.83
N PHE A 117 3.12 6.18 9.47
CA PHE A 117 2.38 4.92 9.46
C PHE A 117 2.68 4.04 10.69
N GLU A 118 1.74 3.17 11.03
CA GLU A 118 2.00 2.08 11.97
C GLU A 118 2.97 1.04 11.38
N LYS A 119 3.71 0.38 12.27
CA LYS A 119 4.71 -0.64 11.91
C LYS A 119 4.46 -1.93 12.70
N PRO A 120 4.52 -3.10 12.04
CA PRO A 120 4.60 -3.28 10.59
C PRO A 120 3.29 -2.89 9.87
N PHE A 121 3.34 -2.70 8.54
CA PHE A 121 2.10 -2.63 7.76
C PHE A 121 1.41 -4.00 7.74
N GLU A 122 0.09 -4.00 7.73
CA GLU A 122 -0.71 -5.21 7.80
C GLU A 122 -0.90 -5.85 6.43
N ARG A 123 -1.02 -7.18 6.43
CA ARG A 123 -1.22 -7.96 5.22
C ARG A 123 -1.94 -9.27 5.49
N LYS A 124 -2.84 -9.64 4.59
CA LYS A 124 -3.55 -10.94 4.61
C LYS A 124 -3.45 -11.58 3.23
N GLN A 125 -2.95 -12.81 3.18
CA GLN A 125 -2.91 -13.58 1.93
C GLN A 125 -4.33 -14.01 1.55
N ILE A 126 -4.66 -13.88 0.27
CA ILE A 126 -5.93 -14.33 -0.29
C ILE A 126 -5.72 -15.71 -0.90
N THR A 127 -6.42 -16.70 -0.34
CA THR A 127 -6.21 -18.13 -0.65
C THR A 127 -7.36 -18.76 -1.43
N SER A 128 -8.41 -18.00 -1.76
CA SER A 128 -9.54 -18.47 -2.56
C SER A 128 -10.19 -17.34 -3.34
N GLU A 129 -10.84 -17.69 -4.45
CA GLU A 129 -11.59 -16.74 -5.28
C GLU A 129 -12.74 -16.08 -4.51
N ARG A 130 -13.48 -16.84 -3.69
CA ARG A 130 -14.52 -16.28 -2.84
C ARG A 130 -13.96 -15.24 -1.87
N TYR A 131 -12.79 -15.50 -1.28
CA TYR A 131 -12.14 -14.52 -0.42
C TYR A 131 -11.71 -13.28 -1.22
N LEU A 132 -11.16 -13.47 -2.43
CA LEU A 132 -10.80 -12.38 -3.34
C LEU A 132 -11.98 -11.44 -3.63
N GLN A 133 -13.12 -12.00 -4.05
CA GLN A 133 -14.35 -11.25 -4.33
C GLN A 133 -14.84 -10.47 -3.10
N ASN A 134 -14.83 -11.12 -1.93
CA ASN A 134 -15.21 -10.48 -0.66
C ASN A 134 -14.28 -9.30 -0.31
N VAL A 135 -12.98 -9.43 -0.55
CA VAL A 135 -12.02 -8.34 -0.31
C VAL A 135 -12.23 -7.18 -1.27
N ILE A 136 -12.47 -7.45 -2.56
CA ILE A 136 -12.78 -6.40 -3.55
C ILE A 136 -14.00 -5.59 -3.07
N TYR A 137 -15.09 -6.28 -2.72
CA TYR A 137 -16.28 -5.63 -2.18
C TYR A 137 -15.96 -4.84 -0.91
N TYR A 138 -15.25 -5.44 0.04
CA TYR A 138 -14.89 -4.79 1.31
C TYR A 138 -14.09 -3.49 1.09
N ILE A 139 -13.12 -3.50 0.16
CA ILE A 139 -12.28 -2.34 -0.14
C ILE A 139 -13.14 -1.19 -0.68
N HIS A 140 -13.98 -1.45 -1.69
CA HIS A 140 -14.84 -0.41 -2.27
C HIS A 140 -15.95 0.03 -1.31
N ASN A 141 -16.40 -0.84 -0.40
CA ASN A 141 -17.40 -0.51 0.61
C ASN A 141 -16.84 0.24 1.81
N ASN A 142 -15.52 0.35 1.93
CA ASN A 142 -14.88 0.92 3.10
C ASN A 142 -15.33 2.38 3.39
N PRO A 143 -15.46 3.27 2.39
CA PRO A 143 -16.01 4.61 2.60
C PRO A 143 -17.42 4.63 3.18
N VAL A 144 -18.26 3.66 2.79
CA VAL A 144 -19.63 3.51 3.31
C VAL A 144 -19.61 3.01 4.76
N GLN A 145 -18.78 2.01 5.05
CA GLN A 145 -18.59 1.47 6.41
C GLN A 145 -18.14 2.54 7.40
N HIS A 146 -17.29 3.48 6.95
CA HIS A 146 -16.82 4.61 7.75
C HIS A 146 -17.74 5.83 7.71
N GLY A 147 -18.88 5.76 7.02
CA GLY A 147 -19.90 6.82 6.97
C GLY A 147 -19.53 8.04 6.14
N PHE A 148 -18.53 7.96 5.26
CA PHE A 148 -18.13 9.07 4.38
C PHE A 148 -19.14 9.29 3.25
N VAL A 149 -19.73 8.21 2.74
CA VAL A 149 -20.72 8.24 1.65
C VAL A 149 -21.80 7.18 1.87
N GLN A 150 -22.98 7.36 1.28
CA GLN A 150 -24.07 6.39 1.38
C GLN A 150 -23.93 5.20 0.41
N GLN A 151 -23.15 5.38 -0.66
CA GLN A 151 -22.92 4.38 -1.71
C GLN A 151 -21.48 4.45 -2.19
N MET A 152 -20.91 3.30 -2.57
CA MET A 152 -19.49 3.20 -2.95
C MET A 152 -19.13 4.11 -4.13
N SER A 153 -20.02 4.24 -5.11
CA SER A 153 -19.82 5.03 -6.33
C SER A 153 -19.74 6.55 -6.09
N LEU A 154 -20.04 7.01 -4.88
CA LEU A 154 -19.97 8.42 -4.51
C LEU A 154 -18.61 8.78 -3.89
N TYR A 155 -17.75 7.78 -3.61
CA TYR A 155 -16.40 8.04 -3.15
C TYR A 155 -15.45 8.16 -4.34
N PRO A 156 -14.68 9.26 -4.45
CA PRO A 156 -13.79 9.53 -5.59
C PRO A 156 -12.54 8.64 -5.62
#